data_AF-A0A199V3H0-F1
#
_entry.id   AF-A0A199V3H0-F1
#
_cell.length_a   1.000
_cell.length_b   1.000
_cell.length_c   1.000
_cell.angle_alpha   90.00
_cell.angle_beta   90.00
_cell.angle_gamma   90.00
#
_symmetry.space_group_name_H-M   'P 1'
#
loop_
_entity.id
_entity.type
_entity.pdbx_description
1 polymer ?
#
loop_
_entity_poly.entity_id
_entity_poly.type
_entity_poly.pdbx_seq_one_letter_code
_entity_poly.pdbx_strand_id
1 'polypeptide(L)'
;MPPFTSYWRLRTPISTLSRHFHAALPRLLSSGPQQPSSSAVGPLACRLGSRSVVRFRGPDAAKFLQGLLTNDVRPLAVPALAAVGSDESSSHFPTPNVSLYHPPPIYAALLTPQGRFLYDLFLYRPPPADHKLDRTGSGPAKGDPHDPLTLLADVDAVVLDELLDCFNKYRLRSKVDIENVSKEFACWQRFGGDLSNAAPSTQEPEAASVGWGTGIDHAAESSAQGNSIGWKWCKDPRLDCLGYRGIFPSNTVPPLVESDKEADERHYLLCRLQQGVAEGSTEIPKGV
;
A
#
# COMPACT_ATOMS: atom_id res chain seq x y z
N MET A 1 59.58 -45.54 -10.44
CA MET A 1 59.99 -46.75 -9.69
C MET A 1 60.15 -46.39 -8.20
N PRO A 2 59.84 -47.32 -7.26
CA PRO A 2 59.13 -47.07 -5.97
C PRO A 2 60.12 -47.15 -4.74
N PRO A 3 59.78 -47.29 -3.42
CA PRO A 3 58.71 -48.07 -2.74
C PRO A 3 57.85 -47.27 -1.70
N PHE A 4 56.56 -47.58 -1.50
CA PHE A 4 55.98 -48.54 -0.54
C PHE A 4 56.51 -48.46 0.91
N THR A 5 55.70 -47.95 1.85
CA THR A 5 55.52 -48.56 3.18
C THR A 5 54.07 -48.39 3.68
N SER A 6 53.58 -49.52 4.20
CA SER A 6 52.27 -49.87 4.75
C SER A 6 52.14 -49.53 6.23
N TYR A 7 50.98 -49.10 6.75
CA TYR A 7 50.61 -49.40 8.15
C TYR A 7 49.08 -49.60 8.32
N TRP A 8 48.72 -50.87 8.57
CA TRP A 8 47.66 -51.49 9.37
C TRP A 8 46.25 -50.88 9.54
N ARG A 9 45.26 -51.72 9.20
CA ARG A 9 43.90 -51.72 9.77
C ARG A 9 43.93 -52.29 11.19
N LEU A 10 43.24 -51.65 12.12
CA LEU A 10 42.58 -52.30 13.26
C LEU A 10 41.12 -51.85 13.31
N ARG A 11 40.23 -52.84 13.39
CA ARG A 11 38.77 -52.70 13.49
C ARG A 11 38.33 -52.72 14.96
N THR A 12 37.14 -52.14 15.16
CA THR A 12 36.11 -52.38 16.21
C THR A 12 36.15 -51.50 17.46
N PRO A 13 35.02 -51.28 18.17
CA PRO A 13 33.61 -51.53 17.82
C PRO A 13 32.70 -50.29 17.94
N ILE A 14 31.55 -50.39 17.27
CA ILE A 14 30.37 -49.54 17.49
C ILE A 14 29.83 -49.85 18.89
N SER A 15 29.70 -48.83 19.74
CA SER A 15 28.90 -48.90 20.97
C SER A 15 27.77 -47.87 20.90
N THR A 16 26.56 -48.40 20.79
CA THR A 16 25.29 -47.71 20.89
C THR A 16 25.02 -47.42 22.36
N LEU A 17 25.18 -46.16 22.77
CA LEU A 17 24.64 -45.68 24.05
C LEU A 17 23.49 -44.73 23.77
N SER A 18 22.30 -45.35 23.74
CA SER A 18 21.02 -44.68 23.86
C SER A 18 20.97 -43.96 25.22
N ARG A 19 20.99 -42.63 25.22
CA ARG A 19 20.59 -41.83 26.37
C ARG A 19 19.27 -41.16 26.04
N HIS A 20 18.20 -41.77 26.50
CA HIS A 20 16.88 -41.18 26.56
C HIS A 20 16.93 -40.03 27.58
N PHE A 21 17.12 -38.80 27.11
CA PHE A 21 16.81 -37.62 27.89
C PHE A 21 15.31 -37.32 27.70
N HIS A 22 14.47 -37.92 28.54
CA HIS A 22 13.13 -37.38 28.77
C HIS A 22 13.27 -36.11 29.61
N ALA A 23 13.48 -34.98 28.94
CA ALA A 23 13.24 -33.68 29.54
C ALA A 23 11.71 -33.47 29.57
N ALA A 24 11.10 -33.82 30.70
CA ALA A 24 9.73 -33.45 30.99
C ALA A 24 9.67 -31.91 31.16
N LEU A 25 9.17 -31.22 30.13
CA LEU A 25 8.79 -29.82 30.24
C LEU A 25 7.55 -29.73 31.13
N PRO A 26 7.56 -29.00 32.26
CA PRO A 26 6.33 -28.73 32.98
C PRO A 26 5.44 -27.86 32.10
N ARG A 27 4.24 -28.36 31.77
CA ARG A 27 3.13 -27.55 31.26
C ARG A 27 2.74 -26.54 32.34
N LEU A 28 3.42 -25.40 32.35
CA LEU A 28 2.90 -24.20 33.01
C LEU A 28 1.84 -23.61 32.09
N LEU A 29 0.60 -24.08 32.26
CA LEU A 29 -0.59 -23.32 31.89
C LEU A 29 -0.65 -22.11 32.83
N SER A 30 0.19 -21.11 32.56
CA SER A 30 -0.04 -19.76 33.07
C SER A 30 -1.15 -19.19 32.23
N SER A 31 -2.32 -19.03 32.84
CA SER A 31 -3.39 -18.15 32.37
C SER A 31 -2.82 -16.72 32.29
N GLY A 32 -2.20 -16.40 31.17
CA GLY A 32 -1.99 -15.00 30.78
C GLY A 32 -3.35 -14.32 30.64
N PRO A 33 -3.44 -12.99 30.81
CA PRO A 33 -4.67 -12.28 30.51
C PRO A 33 -5.09 -12.67 29.09
N GLN A 34 -6.32 -13.16 28.93
CA GLN A 34 -6.90 -13.36 27.60
C GLN A 34 -6.70 -12.05 26.85
N GLN A 35 -5.82 -12.06 25.84
CA GLN A 35 -5.83 -10.97 24.89
C GLN A 35 -7.26 -10.93 24.34
N PRO A 36 -7.94 -9.79 24.39
CA PRO A 36 -9.26 -9.69 23.80
C PRO A 36 -9.16 -10.20 22.38
N SER A 37 -10.11 -11.04 21.97
CA SER A 37 -10.23 -11.45 20.58
C SER A 37 -10.07 -10.21 19.71
N SER A 38 -9.28 -10.27 18.65
CA SER A 38 -9.00 -9.13 17.77
C SER A 38 -10.27 -8.49 17.17
N SER A 39 -11.43 -9.12 17.37
CA SER A 39 -12.77 -8.61 17.06
C SER A 39 -13.34 -7.59 18.06
N ALA A 40 -12.78 -7.45 19.28
CA ALA A 40 -13.33 -6.58 20.33
C ALA A 40 -12.76 -5.15 20.31
N VAL A 41 -11.62 -4.95 19.65
CA VAL A 41 -11.00 -3.63 19.47
C VAL A 41 -11.44 -3.09 18.11
N GLY A 42 -11.93 -1.85 18.08
CA GLY A 42 -12.28 -1.16 16.84
C GLY A 42 -11.09 -0.99 15.90
N PRO A 43 -11.30 -0.41 14.71
CA PRO A 43 -10.22 -0.23 13.74
C PRO A 43 -9.10 0.64 14.33
N LEU A 44 -7.87 0.17 14.19
CA LEU A 44 -6.65 0.87 14.57
C LEU A 44 -6.05 1.55 13.34
N ALA A 45 -5.26 2.60 13.56
CA ALA A 45 -4.45 3.21 12.50
C ALA A 45 -3.00 3.35 12.96
N CYS A 46 -2.05 3.18 12.05
CA CYS A 46 -0.65 3.42 12.33
C CYS A 46 0.04 4.12 11.17
N ARG A 47 0.96 5.02 11.49
CA ARG A 47 1.95 5.51 10.53
C ARG A 47 2.96 4.40 10.25
N LEU A 48 3.27 4.17 8.98
CA LEU A 48 4.23 3.15 8.57
C LEU A 48 5.63 3.77 8.53
N GLY A 49 6.38 3.65 9.62
CA GLY A 49 7.76 4.14 9.72
C GLY A 49 8.75 3.30 8.91
N SER A 50 8.40 2.05 8.61
CA SER A 50 9.15 1.18 7.70
C SER A 50 9.01 1.55 6.22
N ARG A 51 8.12 2.49 5.89
CA ARG A 51 7.79 2.89 4.51
C ARG A 51 8.18 4.35 4.24
N SER A 52 8.45 4.64 2.98
CA SER A 52 8.84 5.95 2.45
C SER A 52 8.06 6.27 1.19
N VAL A 53 8.05 7.54 0.78
CA VAL A 53 7.28 8.00 -0.38
C VAL A 53 8.21 8.52 -1.48
N VAL A 54 8.07 7.97 -2.68
CA VAL A 54 8.73 8.41 -3.90
C VAL A 54 7.71 9.04 -4.85
N ARG A 55 8.05 10.18 -5.45
CA ARG A 55 7.25 10.86 -6.48
C ARG A 55 7.83 10.60 -7.86
N PHE A 56 6.96 10.21 -8.79
CA PHE A 56 7.24 10.14 -10.23
C PHE A 56 6.44 11.23 -10.93
N ARG A 57 7.09 12.22 -11.52
CA ARG A 57 6.43 13.33 -12.22
C ARG A 57 6.96 13.47 -13.64
N GLY A 58 6.08 13.50 -14.63
CA GLY A 58 6.48 13.73 -16.02
C GLY A 58 5.55 13.06 -17.03
N PRO A 59 5.60 13.49 -18.30
CA PRO A 59 4.74 12.94 -19.35
C PRO A 59 5.01 11.44 -19.62
N ASP A 60 6.23 10.96 -19.36
CA ASP A 60 6.59 9.55 -19.58
C ASP A 60 6.39 8.66 -18.33
N ALA A 61 5.93 9.20 -17.19
CA ALA A 61 5.91 8.50 -15.90
C ALA A 61 5.15 7.15 -15.97
N ALA A 62 3.94 7.14 -16.55
CA ALA A 62 3.16 5.91 -16.69
C ALA A 62 3.84 4.87 -17.57
N LYS A 63 4.37 5.29 -18.73
CA LYS A 63 5.07 4.41 -19.67
C LYS A 63 6.35 3.84 -19.06
N PHE A 64 7.10 4.69 -18.36
CA PHE A 64 8.32 4.31 -17.65
C PHE A 64 8.05 3.22 -16.61
N LEU A 65 7.08 3.45 -15.71
CA LEU A 65 6.71 2.49 -14.68
C LEU A 65 6.13 1.20 -15.27
N GLN A 66 5.30 1.30 -16.31
CA GLN A 66 4.70 0.13 -16.97
C GLN A 66 5.74 -0.83 -17.55
N GLY A 67 6.89 -0.30 -17.99
CA GLY A 67 7.98 -1.11 -18.53
C GLY A 67 8.86 -1.80 -17.47
N LEU A 68 8.74 -1.41 -16.21
CA LEU A 68 9.59 -1.89 -15.11
C LEU A 68 8.83 -2.74 -14.09
N LEU A 69 7.54 -2.48 -13.90
CA LEU A 69 6.74 -3.08 -12.86
C LEU A 69 5.94 -4.28 -13.34
N THR A 70 5.64 -5.19 -12.41
CA THR A 70 4.91 -6.43 -12.70
C THR A 70 3.41 -6.26 -12.95
N ASN A 71 2.81 -5.14 -12.54
CA ASN A 71 1.38 -4.90 -12.64
C ASN A 71 1.05 -3.82 -13.68
N ASP A 72 -0.20 -3.78 -14.16
CA ASP A 72 -0.69 -2.75 -15.08
C ASP A 72 -0.93 -1.44 -14.33
N VAL A 73 -0.11 -0.43 -14.59
CA VAL A 73 -0.17 0.88 -13.93
C VAL A 73 -0.89 1.94 -14.75
N ARG A 74 -1.29 1.62 -15.99
CA ARG A 74 -1.99 2.55 -16.88
C ARG A 74 -3.32 3.06 -16.32
N PRO A 75 -4.10 2.30 -15.52
CA PRO A 75 -5.30 2.84 -14.88
C PRO A 75 -5.04 4.09 -14.03
N LEU A 76 -3.84 4.20 -13.42
CA LEU A 76 -3.45 5.39 -12.65
C LEU A 76 -3.15 6.61 -13.53
N ALA A 77 -2.96 6.43 -14.83
CA ALA A 77 -2.66 7.51 -15.78
C ALA A 77 -3.92 8.16 -16.37
N VAL A 78 -5.06 7.47 -16.33
CA VAL A 78 -6.33 7.96 -16.88
C VAL A 78 -6.78 9.24 -16.15
N PRO A 79 -7.04 10.35 -16.86
CA PRO A 79 -7.58 11.56 -16.24
C PRO A 79 -8.94 11.30 -15.59
N ALA A 80 -9.17 11.84 -14.39
CA ALA A 80 -10.40 11.63 -13.62
C ALA A 80 -11.69 12.04 -14.37
N LEU A 81 -11.58 12.96 -15.34
CA LEU A 81 -12.70 13.43 -16.17
C LEU A 81 -13.01 12.53 -17.38
N ALA A 82 -12.08 11.66 -17.79
CA ALA A 82 -12.24 10.79 -18.97
C ALA A 82 -12.86 9.42 -18.63
N ALA A 83 -13.05 9.12 -17.33
CA ALA A 83 -13.65 7.87 -16.87
C ALA A 83 -15.20 7.88 -16.91
N VAL A 84 -15.81 9.02 -17.26
CA VAL A 84 -17.28 9.17 -17.39
C VAL A 84 -17.61 9.29 -18.87
N GLY A 85 -18.01 8.18 -19.49
CA GLY A 85 -18.79 8.13 -20.72
C GLY A 85 -18.13 8.71 -21.98
N SER A 86 -17.70 7.81 -22.87
CA SER A 86 -17.50 8.12 -24.29
C SER A 86 -18.84 8.50 -24.94
N ASP A 87 -19.20 9.78 -24.91
CA ASP A 87 -20.19 10.36 -25.84
C ASP A 87 -19.73 11.77 -26.25
N GLU A 88 -19.08 11.85 -27.41
CA GLU A 88 -18.37 13.03 -27.94
C GLU A 88 -19.30 14.17 -28.42
N SER A 89 -20.53 14.27 -27.94
CA SER A 89 -21.47 15.30 -28.41
C SER A 89 -22.51 15.68 -27.37
N SER A 90 -22.08 16.27 -26.25
CA SER A 90 -22.94 17.26 -25.59
C SER A 90 -22.12 18.23 -24.73
N SER A 91 -22.24 19.52 -25.02
CA SER A 91 -21.78 20.62 -24.17
C SER A 91 -22.71 20.76 -22.96
N HIS A 92 -22.74 19.76 -22.08
CA HIS A 92 -23.47 19.88 -20.82
C HIS A 92 -22.50 20.38 -19.74
N PHE A 93 -22.86 21.50 -19.12
CA PHE A 93 -22.20 21.99 -17.91
C PHE A 93 -22.18 20.85 -16.89
N PRO A 94 -21.01 20.51 -16.32
CA PRO A 94 -20.94 19.45 -15.33
C PRO A 94 -21.79 19.88 -14.14
N THR A 95 -22.81 19.09 -13.82
CA THR A 95 -23.51 19.23 -12.54
C THR A 95 -22.49 19.11 -11.41
N PRO A 96 -22.61 19.86 -10.31
CA PRO A 96 -21.61 19.90 -9.23
C PRO A 96 -21.41 18.56 -8.49
N ASN A 97 -22.16 17.51 -8.84
CA ASN A 97 -22.10 16.18 -8.23
C ASN A 97 -21.30 15.15 -9.05
N VAL A 98 -20.51 15.55 -10.05
CA VAL A 98 -19.66 14.61 -10.78
C VAL A 98 -18.63 14.01 -9.82
N SER A 99 -18.82 12.72 -9.50
CA SER A 99 -17.86 11.93 -8.72
C SER A 99 -16.56 11.84 -9.51
N LEU A 100 -15.49 12.45 -8.99
CA LEU A 100 -14.16 12.28 -9.57
C LEU A 100 -13.75 10.82 -9.38
N TYR A 101 -13.64 10.08 -10.48
CA TYR A 101 -13.11 8.73 -10.43
C TYR A 101 -11.63 8.79 -10.05
N HIS A 102 -11.31 8.29 -8.86
CA HIS A 102 -9.93 8.09 -8.43
C HIS A 102 -9.59 6.61 -8.55
N PRO A 103 -8.62 6.24 -9.40
CA PRO A 103 -8.25 4.85 -9.56
C PRO A 103 -7.69 4.31 -8.23
N PRO A 104 -8.01 3.05 -7.86
CA PRO A 104 -7.50 2.44 -6.64
C PRO A 104 -5.97 2.30 -6.71
N PRO A 105 -5.30 2.21 -5.54
CA PRO A 105 -3.87 2.00 -5.52
C PRO A 105 -3.51 0.65 -6.12
N ILE A 106 -2.30 0.56 -6.68
CA ILE A 106 -1.83 -0.64 -7.36
C ILE A 106 -0.60 -1.18 -6.64
N TYR A 107 -0.71 -2.41 -6.14
CA TYR A 107 0.45 -3.17 -5.66
C TYR A 107 1.22 -3.74 -6.85
N ALA A 108 2.53 -3.52 -6.87
CA ALA A 108 3.41 -4.05 -7.90
C ALA A 108 4.79 -4.35 -7.33
N ALA A 109 5.59 -5.10 -8.09
CA ALA A 109 6.98 -5.35 -7.77
C ALA A 109 7.89 -4.90 -8.92
N LEU A 110 9.12 -4.53 -8.59
CA LEU A 110 10.23 -4.44 -9.52
C LEU A 110 11.03 -5.75 -9.46
N LEU A 111 11.38 -6.29 -10.62
CA LEU A 111 12.14 -7.54 -10.73
C LEU A 111 13.50 -7.33 -11.40
N THR A 112 14.40 -8.28 -11.21
CA THR A 112 15.59 -8.42 -12.06
C THR A 112 15.17 -8.87 -13.48
N PRO A 113 16.03 -8.70 -14.49
CA PRO A 113 15.80 -9.28 -15.82
C PRO A 113 15.58 -10.80 -15.80
N GLN A 114 16.08 -11.51 -14.78
CA GLN A 114 15.89 -12.95 -14.56
C GLN A 114 14.55 -13.28 -13.86
N GLY A 115 13.71 -12.27 -13.57
CA GLY A 115 12.42 -12.44 -12.90
C GLY A 115 12.53 -12.65 -11.39
N ARG A 116 13.62 -12.22 -10.76
CA ARG A 116 13.78 -12.29 -9.31
C ARG A 116 13.27 -11.02 -8.63
N PHE A 117 12.72 -11.15 -7.43
CA PHE A 117 12.21 -10.03 -6.66
C PHE A 117 13.32 -9.02 -6.31
N LEU A 118 13.02 -7.72 -6.45
CA LEU A 118 13.88 -6.64 -5.95
C LEU A 118 13.14 -5.76 -4.93
N TYR A 119 11.99 -5.22 -5.31
CA TYR A 119 11.26 -4.24 -4.51
C TYR A 119 9.76 -4.42 -4.65
N ASP A 120 9.02 -4.23 -3.56
CA ASP A 120 7.57 -4.09 -3.55
C ASP A 120 7.17 -2.61 -3.39
N LEU A 121 6.10 -2.23 -4.06
CA LEU A 121 5.60 -0.86 -4.00
C LEU A 121 4.09 -0.77 -4.21
N PHE A 122 3.50 0.27 -3.64
CA PHE A 122 2.10 0.63 -3.85
C PHE A 122 2.03 1.98 -4.55
N LEU A 123 1.37 2.03 -5.69
CA LEU A 123 1.27 3.22 -6.51
C LEU A 123 -0.07 3.93 -6.31
N TYR A 124 -0.02 5.25 -6.19
CA TYR A 124 -1.15 6.12 -5.95
C TYR A 124 -1.18 7.23 -6.99
N ARG A 125 -2.39 7.61 -7.41
CA ARG A 125 -2.62 8.89 -8.06
C ARG A 125 -2.96 9.93 -6.97
N PRO A 126 -2.13 10.97 -6.76
CA PRO A 126 -2.45 12.02 -5.80
C PRO A 126 -3.73 12.76 -6.23
N PRO A 127 -4.50 13.32 -5.28
CA PRO A 127 -5.60 14.19 -5.62
C PRO A 127 -5.09 15.40 -6.42
N PRO A 128 -5.84 15.89 -7.42
CA PRO A 128 -5.47 17.10 -8.14
C PRO A 128 -5.40 18.29 -7.18
N ALA A 129 -4.43 19.19 -7.40
CA ALA A 129 -4.09 20.24 -6.45
C ALA A 129 -5.24 21.22 -6.14
N ASP A 130 -6.21 21.40 -7.05
CA ASP A 130 -7.24 22.44 -6.93
C ASP A 130 -8.63 21.96 -7.39
N HIS A 131 -9.34 21.20 -6.56
CA HIS A 131 -10.77 20.91 -6.78
C HIS A 131 -11.72 21.59 -5.80
N LYS A 132 -11.21 22.46 -4.91
CA LYS A 132 -12.06 23.27 -4.04
C LYS A 132 -11.99 24.73 -4.40
N LEU A 133 -13.13 25.40 -4.24
CA LEU A 133 -13.22 26.85 -4.24
C LEU A 133 -12.16 27.39 -3.28
N ASP A 134 -11.33 28.31 -3.74
CA ASP A 134 -10.48 29.05 -2.82
C ASP A 134 -11.35 29.81 -1.80
N ARG A 135 -10.74 30.35 -0.73
CA ARG A 135 -11.48 31.15 0.28
C ARG A 135 -12.19 32.37 -0.31
N THR A 136 -11.88 32.72 -1.56
CA THR A 136 -12.48 33.79 -2.34
C THR A 136 -13.65 33.34 -3.23
N GLY A 137 -14.03 32.06 -3.18
CA GLY A 137 -15.16 31.52 -3.95
C GLY A 137 -14.87 31.37 -5.44
N SER A 138 -13.61 31.42 -5.86
CA SER A 138 -13.22 31.18 -7.25
C SER A 138 -13.17 29.68 -7.51
N GLY A 139 -13.84 29.26 -8.59
CA GLY A 139 -13.91 27.88 -9.06
C GLY A 139 -12.53 27.21 -9.13
N PRO A 140 -12.46 25.87 -9.04
CA PRO A 140 -11.19 25.17 -9.26
C PRO A 140 -10.59 25.68 -10.56
N ALA A 141 -9.35 26.18 -10.50
CA ALA A 141 -8.62 26.46 -11.73
C ALA A 141 -8.71 25.17 -12.55
N LYS A 142 -9.21 25.25 -13.80
CA LYS A 142 -9.09 24.12 -14.73
C LYS A 142 -7.63 23.71 -14.65
N GLY A 143 -7.36 22.55 -14.04
CA GLY A 143 -6.00 22.08 -13.84
C GLY A 143 -5.26 22.25 -15.16
N ASP A 144 -4.06 22.82 -15.10
CA ASP A 144 -3.32 23.14 -16.32
C ASP A 144 -3.33 21.89 -17.22
N PRO A 145 -3.89 21.96 -18.44
CA PRO A 145 -3.87 20.83 -19.37
C PRO A 145 -2.45 20.31 -19.64
N HIS A 146 -1.43 21.11 -19.32
CA HIS A 146 -0.03 20.78 -19.41
C HIS A 146 0.61 20.32 -18.08
N ASP A 147 -0.13 20.21 -16.97
CA ASP A 147 0.43 19.65 -15.74
C ASP A 147 0.80 18.18 -15.97
N PRO A 148 2.09 17.81 -15.89
CA PRO A 148 2.51 16.45 -16.15
C PRO A 148 1.92 15.48 -15.11
N LEU A 149 1.70 14.25 -15.57
CA LEU A 149 1.26 13.16 -14.70
C LEU A 149 2.19 13.04 -13.48
N THR A 150 1.58 13.05 -12.30
CA THR A 150 2.25 12.81 -11.03
C THR A 150 1.69 11.53 -10.41
N LEU A 151 2.57 10.64 -9.98
CA LEU A 151 2.27 9.42 -9.23
C LEU A 151 3.12 9.38 -7.97
N LEU A 152 2.57 8.81 -6.90
CA LEU A 152 3.30 8.54 -5.67
C LEU A 152 3.47 7.04 -5.48
N ALA A 153 4.60 6.63 -4.95
CA ALA A 153 4.88 5.25 -4.58
C ALA A 153 5.23 5.17 -3.10
N ASP A 154 4.52 4.30 -2.41
CA ASP A 154 4.86 3.81 -1.08
C ASP A 154 5.86 2.66 -1.24
N VAL A 155 7.09 2.84 -0.76
CA VAL A 155 8.23 1.92 -0.91
C VAL A 155 8.86 1.61 0.45
N ASP A 156 9.62 0.52 0.54
CA ASP A 156 10.40 0.17 1.72
C ASP A 156 11.50 1.22 1.99
N ALA A 157 11.47 1.83 3.18
CA ALA A 157 12.38 2.89 3.58
C ALA A 157 13.84 2.41 3.69
N VAL A 158 14.05 1.13 4.03
CA VAL A 158 15.40 0.57 4.25
C VAL A 158 16.20 0.54 2.96
N VAL A 159 15.54 0.33 1.82
CA VAL A 159 16.17 0.17 0.51
C VAL A 159 15.93 1.36 -0.43
N LEU A 160 15.46 2.49 0.11
CA LEU A 160 15.04 3.66 -0.66
C LEU A 160 16.15 4.20 -1.57
N ASP A 161 17.36 4.37 -1.04
CA ASP A 161 18.48 4.93 -1.80
C ASP A 161 18.87 4.02 -2.98
N GLU A 162 18.96 2.71 -2.75
CA GLU A 162 19.25 1.72 -3.80
C GLU A 162 18.13 1.64 -4.84
N LEU A 163 16.87 1.77 -4.42
CA LEU A 163 15.71 1.82 -5.29
C LEU A 163 15.72 3.06 -6.18
N LEU A 164 16.08 4.23 -5.64
CA LEU A 164 16.20 5.47 -6.42
C LEU A 164 17.34 5.37 -7.44
N ASP A 165 18.49 4.83 -7.04
CA ASP A 165 19.60 4.57 -7.96
C ASP A 165 19.18 3.61 -9.09
N CYS A 166 18.43 2.57 -8.75
CA CYS A 166 17.89 1.61 -9.72
C CYS A 166 16.96 2.29 -10.73
N PHE A 167 16.00 3.10 -10.26
CA PHE A 167 15.11 3.83 -11.16
C PHE A 167 15.86 4.87 -12.01
N ASN A 168 16.82 5.60 -11.44
CA ASN A 168 17.63 6.56 -12.17
C ASN A 168 18.47 5.90 -13.27
N LYS A 169 18.98 4.68 -13.02
CA LYS A 169 19.66 3.87 -14.03
C LYS A 169 18.75 3.54 -15.22
N TYR A 170 17.47 3.22 -14.98
CA TYR A 170 16.51 2.92 -16.03
C TYR A 170 15.89 4.16 -16.70
N ARG A 171 16.01 5.35 -16.10
CA ARG A 171 15.38 6.61 -16.54
C ARG A 171 15.85 7.13 -17.90
N LEU A 172 16.90 6.58 -18.50
CA LEU A 172 17.54 7.10 -19.71
C LEU A 172 16.51 7.42 -20.82
N ARG A 173 16.49 8.68 -21.25
CA ARG A 173 15.60 9.24 -22.29
C ARG A 173 14.10 9.27 -21.93
N SER A 174 13.71 8.85 -20.74
CA SER A 174 12.35 9.05 -20.22
C SER A 174 12.25 10.42 -19.55
N LYS A 175 11.26 11.22 -19.96
CA LYS A 175 10.93 12.50 -19.34
C LYS A 175 10.11 12.25 -18.06
N VAL A 176 10.81 11.80 -17.03
CA VAL A 176 10.26 11.56 -15.68
C VAL A 176 11.27 12.02 -14.64
N ASP A 177 10.79 12.79 -13.67
CA ASP A 177 11.50 13.20 -12.47
C ASP A 177 11.12 12.26 -11.33
N ILE A 178 12.12 11.82 -10.58
CA ILE A 178 12.01 10.76 -9.56
C ILE A 178 12.62 11.30 -8.27
N GLU A 179 11.80 11.50 -7.24
CA GLU A 179 12.19 12.25 -6.05
C GLU A 179 11.70 11.56 -4.77
N ASN A 180 12.54 11.59 -3.72
CA ASN A 180 12.11 11.23 -2.37
C ASN A 180 11.31 12.38 -1.75
N VAL A 181 10.04 12.14 -1.44
CA VAL A 181 9.11 13.13 -0.85
C VAL A 181 8.64 12.72 0.56
N SER A 182 9.38 11.85 1.23
CA SER A 182 9.03 11.32 2.57
C SER A 182 9.01 12.38 3.68
N LYS A 183 9.53 13.58 3.42
CA LYS A 183 9.38 14.74 4.32
C LYS A 183 8.00 15.40 4.18
N GLU A 184 7.44 15.39 2.98
CA GLU A 184 6.15 15.99 2.63
C GLU A 184 5.00 15.02 2.90
N PHE A 185 5.23 13.72 2.72
CA PHE A 185 4.21 12.68 2.79
C PHE A 185 4.62 11.50 3.67
N ALA A 186 3.62 10.87 4.28
CA ALA A 186 3.76 9.68 5.11
C ALA A 186 2.76 8.59 4.68
N CYS A 187 3.21 7.33 4.71
CA CYS A 187 2.36 6.17 4.50
C CYS A 187 1.63 5.81 5.81
N TRP A 188 0.36 5.45 5.68
CA TRP A 188 -0.49 5.06 6.80
C TRP A 188 -1.30 3.82 6.47
N GLN A 189 -1.58 3.03 7.50
CA GLN A 189 -2.49 1.89 7.44
C GLN A 189 -3.59 2.04 8.48
N ARG A 190 -4.82 1.68 8.11
CA ARG A 190 -5.96 1.49 9.02
C ARG A 190 -6.45 0.04 8.92
N PHE A 191 -6.37 -0.71 10.02
CA PHE A 191 -6.53 -2.17 10.05
C PHE A 191 -7.22 -2.64 11.34
N GLY A 192 -7.65 -3.90 11.38
CA GLY A 192 -8.38 -4.47 12.54
C GLY A 192 -9.85 -4.07 12.61
N GLY A 193 -10.62 -4.68 13.51
CA GLY A 193 -12.09 -4.54 13.56
C GLY A 193 -12.80 -5.11 12.32
N ASP A 194 -14.13 -4.97 12.25
CA ASP A 194 -14.92 -5.37 11.07
C ASP A 194 -14.86 -4.29 9.96
N LEU A 195 -13.65 -4.03 9.46
CA LEU A 195 -13.42 -3.11 8.32
C LEU A 195 -13.83 -3.74 6.97
N SER A 196 -14.13 -5.04 6.96
CA SER A 196 -14.71 -5.75 5.81
C SER A 196 -16.17 -5.38 5.58
N ASN A 197 -16.97 -5.24 6.66
CA ASN A 197 -18.42 -5.00 6.57
C ASN A 197 -18.87 -3.59 6.97
N ALA A 198 -17.95 -2.69 7.33
CA ALA A 198 -18.26 -1.30 7.55
C ALA A 198 -18.59 -0.60 6.20
N ALA A 199 -19.79 -0.86 5.68
CA ALA A 199 -20.55 0.12 4.93
C ALA A 199 -20.55 1.44 5.75
N PRO A 200 -20.53 2.62 5.11
CA PRO A 200 -20.52 3.89 5.84
C PRO A 200 -21.71 3.91 6.79
N SER A 201 -21.44 3.73 8.08
CA SER A 201 -22.46 3.60 9.12
C SER A 201 -23.00 4.98 9.47
N THR A 202 -23.75 5.59 8.54
CA THR A 202 -24.74 6.63 8.83
C THR A 202 -25.71 6.72 7.64
N GLN A 203 -26.53 5.70 7.44
CA GLN A 203 -27.79 5.87 6.70
C GLN A 203 -28.77 4.80 7.13
N GLU A 204 -29.93 5.24 7.63
CA GLU A 204 -31.07 4.37 7.91
C GLU A 204 -31.45 3.59 6.64
N PRO A 205 -31.83 2.31 6.78
CA PRO A 205 -32.03 1.39 5.65
C PRO A 205 -33.21 1.74 4.75
N GLU A 206 -34.02 2.75 5.10
CA GLU A 206 -35.23 3.14 4.38
C GLU A 206 -35.00 4.11 3.21
N ALA A 207 -33.86 4.81 3.16
CA ALA A 207 -33.57 5.73 2.04
C ALA A 207 -32.91 5.04 0.83
N ALA A 208 -32.33 3.85 1.01
CA ALA A 208 -31.63 3.13 -0.06
C ALA A 208 -32.58 2.42 -1.05
N SER A 209 -33.88 2.33 -0.75
CA SER A 209 -34.83 1.54 -1.54
C SER A 209 -35.85 2.34 -2.38
N VAL A 210 -35.71 3.68 -2.47
CA VAL A 210 -36.64 4.53 -3.24
C VAL A 210 -36.02 5.29 -4.43
N GLY A 211 -34.76 5.01 -4.78
CA GLY A 211 -34.12 5.54 -5.98
C GLY A 211 -33.96 4.47 -7.06
N TRP A 212 -34.45 4.71 -8.28
CA TRP A 212 -34.16 3.92 -9.47
C TRP A 212 -32.69 4.11 -9.91
N GLY A 213 -31.75 3.58 -9.12
CA GLY A 213 -30.33 3.65 -9.40
C GLY A 213 -29.56 2.63 -8.57
N THR A 214 -29.33 1.45 -9.12
CA THR A 214 -28.44 0.41 -8.56
C THR A 214 -26.96 0.79 -8.74
N GLY A 215 -26.62 2.05 -8.48
CA GLY A 215 -25.25 2.56 -8.54
C GLY A 215 -24.72 2.73 -7.12
N ILE A 216 -23.52 2.22 -6.86
CA ILE A 216 -22.80 2.51 -5.62
C ILE A 216 -22.46 4.02 -5.63
N ASP A 217 -22.97 4.77 -4.65
CA ASP A 217 -22.72 6.21 -4.51
C ASP A 217 -21.27 6.49 -4.06
N HIS A 218 -20.31 6.38 -4.98
CA HIS A 218 -18.88 6.65 -4.73
C HIS A 218 -18.59 8.09 -4.24
N ALA A 219 -19.54 9.02 -4.41
CA ALA A 219 -19.46 10.39 -3.90
C ALA A 219 -19.62 10.48 -2.37
N ALA A 220 -20.45 9.62 -1.77
CA ALA A 220 -20.65 9.56 -0.31
C ALA A 220 -19.48 8.85 0.38
N GLU A 221 -18.94 7.78 -0.22
CA GLU A 221 -17.77 7.07 0.29
C GLU A 221 -16.51 7.94 0.30
N SER A 222 -16.31 8.75 -0.76
CA SER A 222 -15.14 9.63 -0.89
C SER A 222 -15.12 10.77 0.12
N SER A 223 -16.29 11.25 0.55
CA SER A 223 -16.41 12.35 1.54
C SER A 223 -16.29 11.85 2.99
N ALA A 224 -16.70 10.62 3.28
CA ALA A 224 -16.51 10.00 4.61
C ALA A 224 -15.06 9.57 4.87
N GLN A 225 -14.30 9.22 3.83
CA GLN A 225 -12.95 8.63 3.96
C GLN A 225 -11.79 9.59 3.61
N GLY A 226 -12.10 10.83 3.21
CA GLY A 226 -11.12 11.81 2.71
C GLY A 226 -11.01 13.08 3.55
N ASN A 227 -9.88 13.77 3.44
CA ASN A 227 -9.68 15.09 4.05
C ASN A 227 -10.18 16.22 3.14
N SER A 228 -10.15 17.45 3.63
CA SER A 228 -10.60 18.61 2.87
C SER A 228 -9.78 18.89 1.59
N ILE A 229 -8.66 18.20 1.38
CA ILE A 229 -7.70 18.40 0.28
C ILE A 229 -7.76 17.20 -0.69
N GLY A 230 -8.70 16.27 -0.52
CA GLY A 230 -8.95 15.16 -1.44
C GLY A 230 -8.10 13.90 -1.20
N TRP A 231 -7.23 13.90 -0.20
CA TRP A 231 -6.50 12.70 0.22
C TRP A 231 -7.44 11.76 0.96
N LYS A 232 -7.47 10.48 0.57
CA LYS A 232 -8.41 9.51 1.11
C LYS A 232 -7.78 8.17 1.41
N TRP A 233 -8.43 7.43 2.30
CA TRP A 233 -8.16 6.02 2.52
C TRP A 233 -8.60 5.20 1.30
N CYS A 234 -7.76 4.26 0.89
CA CYS A 234 -8.07 3.30 -0.16
C CYS A 234 -8.01 1.88 0.44
N LYS A 235 -8.81 0.94 -0.06
CA LYS A 235 -8.65 -0.48 0.33
C LYS A 235 -7.22 -0.94 0.02
N ASP A 236 -6.65 -1.77 0.91
CA ASP A 236 -5.34 -2.37 0.67
C ASP A 236 -5.43 -3.28 -0.58
N PRO A 237 -4.64 -3.02 -1.64
CA PRO A 237 -4.80 -3.72 -2.91
C PRO A 237 -4.31 -5.17 -2.90
N ARG A 238 -3.74 -5.65 -1.79
CA ARG A 238 -3.29 -7.04 -1.64
C ARG A 238 -4.39 -7.95 -1.09
N LEU A 239 -5.08 -7.48 -0.06
CA LEU A 239 -6.03 -8.30 0.69
C LEU A 239 -7.00 -7.43 1.50
N ASP A 240 -8.30 -7.64 1.31
CA ASP A 240 -9.35 -6.81 1.92
C ASP A 240 -9.31 -6.77 3.44
N CYS A 241 -8.89 -7.86 4.10
CA CYS A 241 -8.81 -7.93 5.56
C CYS A 241 -7.65 -7.11 6.16
N LEU A 242 -6.72 -6.62 5.34
CA LEU A 242 -5.70 -5.66 5.79
C LEU A 242 -6.28 -4.24 5.97
N GLY A 243 -7.52 -4.03 5.56
CA GLY A 243 -8.25 -2.77 5.74
C GLY A 243 -7.89 -1.76 4.67
N TYR A 244 -7.41 -0.60 5.10
CA TYR A 244 -7.18 0.55 4.25
C TYR A 244 -5.75 1.06 4.34
N ARG A 245 -5.20 1.50 3.21
CA ARG A 245 -3.88 2.11 3.08
C ARG A 245 -4.02 3.48 2.42
N GLY A 246 -3.16 4.42 2.79
CA GLY A 246 -3.11 5.72 2.14
C GLY A 246 -1.79 6.45 2.36
N ILE A 247 -1.50 7.39 1.46
CA ILE A 247 -0.45 8.39 1.62
C ILE A 247 -1.13 9.68 2.04
N PHE A 248 -0.58 10.36 3.04
CA PHE A 248 -1.12 11.63 3.55
C PHE A 248 0.00 12.65 3.78
N PRO A 249 -0.28 13.95 3.70
CA PRO A 249 0.69 14.98 4.07
C PRO A 249 1.23 14.78 5.49
N SER A 250 2.55 14.81 5.66
CA SER A 250 3.25 14.52 6.92
C SER A 250 2.93 15.50 8.06
N ASN A 251 2.39 16.67 7.74
CA ASN A 251 2.01 17.71 8.70
C ASN A 251 0.58 17.55 9.26
N THR A 252 -0.17 16.55 8.81
CA THR A 252 -1.58 16.37 9.18
C THR A 252 -1.85 14.93 9.59
N VAL A 253 -2.66 14.73 10.64
CA VAL A 253 -3.18 13.41 10.98
C VAL A 253 -4.24 13.03 9.92
N PRO A 254 -4.21 11.81 9.35
CA PRO A 254 -5.24 11.39 8.39
C PRO A 254 -6.66 11.45 8.98
N PRO A 255 -7.70 11.62 8.14
CA PRO A 255 -9.08 11.58 8.60
C PRO A 255 -9.39 10.21 9.22
N LEU A 256 -10.34 10.15 10.16
CA LEU A 256 -10.76 8.90 10.83
C LEU A 256 -9.65 8.21 11.66
N VAL A 257 -8.61 8.95 12.05
CA VAL A 257 -7.64 8.53 13.05
C VAL A 257 -7.96 9.29 14.34
N GLU A 258 -8.56 8.59 15.29
CA GLU A 258 -8.77 9.10 16.65
C GLU A 258 -7.51 8.86 17.47
N SER A 259 -7.14 9.77 18.37
CA SER A 259 -5.86 9.73 19.09
C SER A 259 -5.68 8.47 19.96
N ASP A 260 -6.78 7.87 20.42
CA ASP A 260 -6.82 6.61 21.19
C ASP A 260 -6.73 5.36 20.30
N LYS A 261 -6.90 5.51 18.98
CA LYS A 261 -6.84 4.43 17.98
C LYS A 261 -5.55 4.43 17.17
N GLU A 262 -4.65 5.39 17.41
CA GLU A 262 -3.30 5.37 16.85
C GLU A 262 -2.47 4.29 17.56
N ALA A 263 -1.96 3.34 16.78
CA ALA A 263 -1.23 2.18 17.26
C ALA A 263 0.22 2.18 16.75
N ASP A 264 1.10 1.52 17.50
CA ASP A 264 2.46 1.23 17.07
C ASP A 264 2.45 0.28 15.86
N GLU A 265 3.31 0.52 14.88
CA GLU A 265 3.44 -0.24 13.63
C GLU A 265 3.63 -1.76 13.86
N ARG A 266 4.18 -2.17 15.00
CA ARG A 266 4.31 -3.60 15.34
C ARG A 266 2.97 -4.34 15.41
N HIS A 267 1.88 -3.66 15.75
CA HIS A 267 0.54 -4.25 15.73
C HIS A 267 0.12 -4.58 14.29
N TYR A 268 0.44 -3.70 13.33
CA TYR A 268 0.19 -3.96 11.93
C TYR A 268 1.07 -5.09 11.39
N LEU A 269 2.34 -5.14 11.77
CA LEU A 269 3.22 -6.27 11.45
C LEU A 269 2.62 -7.60 11.92
N LEU A 270 2.17 -7.68 13.18
CA LEU A 270 1.52 -8.89 13.70
C LEU A 270 0.25 -9.26 12.93
N CYS A 271 -0.57 -8.28 12.56
CA CYS A 271 -1.75 -8.49 11.72
C CYS A 271 -1.36 -9.09 10.36
N ARG A 272 -0.37 -8.51 9.67
CA ARG A 272 0.14 -9.03 8.39
C ARG A 272 0.67 -10.46 8.50
N LEU A 273 1.44 -10.75 9.55
CA LEU A 273 1.98 -12.09 9.80
C LEU A 273 0.86 -13.13 10.04
N GLN A 274 -0.18 -12.76 10.77
CA GLN A 274 -1.36 -13.63 10.97
C GLN A 274 -2.10 -13.92 9.67
N GLN A 275 -2.17 -12.96 8.76
CA GLN A 275 -2.79 -13.11 7.43
C GLN A 275 -1.85 -13.73 6.39
N GLY A 276 -0.57 -13.96 6.72
CA GLY A 276 0.43 -14.49 5.78
C GLY A 276 0.80 -13.52 4.66
N VAL A 277 0.71 -12.20 4.88
CA VAL A 277 1.02 -11.18 3.87
C VAL A 277 2.39 -10.55 4.14
N ALA A 278 3.34 -10.82 3.27
CA ALA A 278 4.68 -10.26 3.35
C ALA A 278 4.74 -8.79 2.87
N GLU A 279 5.65 -8.01 3.44
CA GLU A 279 5.93 -6.63 3.03
C GLU A 279 7.39 -6.24 3.22
N GLY A 280 7.97 -5.54 2.23
CA GLY A 280 9.34 -5.04 2.29
C GLY A 280 10.43 -6.11 2.10
N SER A 281 11.66 -5.63 2.00
CA SER A 281 12.85 -6.44 1.70
C SER A 281 13.30 -7.32 2.87
N THR A 282 12.85 -7.00 4.09
CA THR A 282 13.12 -7.80 5.28
C THR A 282 12.38 -9.15 5.23
N GLU A 283 11.15 -9.14 4.72
CA GLU A 283 10.30 -10.33 4.63
C GLU A 283 10.40 -11.01 3.26
N ILE A 284 10.67 -10.24 2.20
CA ILE A 284 10.85 -10.73 0.83
C ILE A 284 12.30 -10.44 0.40
N PRO A 285 13.23 -11.38 0.57
CA PRO A 285 14.63 -11.15 0.25
C PRO A 285 14.81 -10.92 -1.25
N LYS A 286 15.66 -9.95 -1.60
CA LYS A 286 16.07 -9.71 -2.98
C LYS A 286 16.68 -10.96 -3.57
N GLY A 287 16.29 -11.30 -4.80
CA GLY A 287 16.93 -12.41 -5.49
C GLY A 287 18.25 -11.99 -6.10
N VAL A 288 19.24 -12.86 -5.91
CA VAL A 288 20.59 -12.78 -6.48
C VAL A 288 20.57 -13.11 -7.98
#